data_AF-A0A2M7EM78-F1
#
_entry.id   AF-A0A2M7EM78-F1
#
_cell.length_a   1.000
_cell.length_b   1.000
_cell.length_c   1.000
_cell.angle_alpha   90.00
_cell.angle_beta   90.00
_cell.angle_gamma   90.00
#
_symmetry.space_group_name_H-M   'P 1'
#
loop_
_entity.id
_entity.type
_entity.pdbx_description
1 polymer ?
#
loop_
_entity_poly.entity_id
_entity_poly.type
_entity_poly.pdbx_seq_one_letter_code
_entity_poly.pdbx_strand_id
1 'polypeptide(L)' 'MESGEIYTVELYRKVRLACADGMSKRAAARHFNISRDSVDKILAFSVPPGYRRQRPIKGPKRKRRRFPPSSRLSDLRCRA' A
#
# COMPACT_ATOMS: atom_id res chain seq x y z
N MET A 1 4.94 -8.76 29.69
CA MET A 1 4.31 -9.03 28.39
C MET A 1 4.27 -7.73 27.62
N GLU A 2 5.40 -7.33 27.04
CA GLU A 2 5.48 -6.09 26.28
C GLU A 2 6.19 -6.42 24.97
N SER A 3 5.40 -6.61 23.92
CA SER A 3 5.92 -6.61 22.55
C SER A 3 4.92 -5.88 21.65
N GLY A 4 4.41 -4.77 22.18
CA GLY A 4 3.54 -3.81 21.50
C GLY A 4 4.32 -2.70 20.80
N GLU A 5 5.63 -2.85 20.61
CA GLU A 5 6.45 -1.81 20.00
C GLU A 5 6.76 -2.15 18.54
N ILE A 6 5.84 -1.69 17.69
CA ILE A 6 6.04 -1.35 16.28
C ILE A 6 6.52 -2.50 15.38
N TYR A 7 5.59 -3.02 14.55
CA TYR A 7 5.91 -3.77 13.33
C TYR A 7 6.58 -2.86 12.30
N THR A 8 7.77 -2.36 12.60
CA THR A 8 8.60 -1.66 11.63
C THR A 8 8.90 -2.64 10.49
N VAL A 9 8.85 -2.15 9.26
CA VAL A 9 9.11 -2.95 8.04
C VAL A 9 10.45 -3.70 8.13
N GLU A 10 11.38 -3.15 8.91
CA GLU A 10 12.68 -3.73 9.21
C GLU A 10 12.61 -5.10 9.90
N LEU A 11 11.70 -5.30 10.85
CA LEU A 11 11.55 -6.57 11.56
C LEU A 11 11.10 -7.70 10.62
N TYR A 12 10.18 -7.38 9.71
CA TYR A 12 9.69 -8.34 8.71
C TYR A 12 10.82 -8.79 7.78
N ARG A 13 11.70 -7.85 7.39
CA ARG A 13 12.86 -8.15 6.54
C ARG A 13 13.88 -9.02 7.26
N LYS A 14 14.23 -8.69 8.51
CA LYS A 14 15.21 -9.44 9.31
C LYS A 14 14.79 -10.89 9.53
N VAL A 15 13.52 -11.12 9.90
CA VAL A 15 12.98 -12.46 10.11
C VAL A 15 12.97 -13.28 8.80
N ARG A 16 12.66 -12.66 7.65
CA ARG A 16 12.72 -13.37 6.36
C ARG A 16 14.13 -13.77 5.96
N LEU A 17 15.10 -12.88 6.14
CA LEU A 17 16.49 -13.19 5.85
C LEU A 17 16.97 -14.35 6.74
N ALA A 18 16.72 -14.28 8.05
CA ALA A 18 17.08 -15.37 8.96
C ALA A 18 16.45 -16.72 8.55
N CYS A 19 15.17 -16.73 8.15
CA CYS A 19 14.52 -17.95 7.67
C CYS A 19 15.06 -18.43 6.30
N ALA A 20 15.46 -17.51 5.42
CA ALA A 20 16.11 -17.84 4.15
C ALA A 20 17.52 -18.41 4.35
N ASP A 21 18.22 -17.96 5.39
CA ASP A 21 19.52 -18.46 5.83
C ASP A 21 19.43 -19.84 6.52
N GLY A 22 18.23 -20.43 6.62
CA GLY A 22 18.00 -21.78 7.14
C GLY A 22 17.48 -21.83 8.59
N MET A 23 17.18 -20.69 9.21
CA MET A 23 16.61 -20.67 10.55
C MET A 23 15.16 -21.16 10.54
N SER A 24 14.84 -22.12 11.42
CA SER A 24 13.44 -22.55 11.59
C SER A 24 12.58 -21.44 12.18
N LYS A 25 11.27 -21.46 11.88
CA LYS A 25 10.31 -20.48 12.44
C LYS A 25 10.36 -20.39 13.97
N ARG A 26 10.58 -21.51 14.65
CA ARG A 26 10.71 -21.58 16.12
C ARG A 26 12.00 -20.93 16.59
N ALA A 27 13.11 -21.16 15.89
CA ALA A 27 14.38 -20.53 16.19
C ALA A 27 14.31 -19.00 15.97
N ALA A 28 13.68 -18.56 14.89
CA ALA A 28 13.44 -17.13 14.62
C ALA A 28 12.58 -16.47 15.71
N ALA A 29 11.50 -17.12 16.14
CA ALA A 29 10.66 -16.62 17.23
C ALA A 29 11.45 -16.40 18.54
N ARG A 30 12.35 -17.34 18.89
CA ARG A 30 13.22 -17.22 20.07
C ARG A 30 14.30 -16.16 19.89
N HIS A 31 14.91 -16.08 18.71
CA HIS A 31 15.97 -15.12 18.42
C HIS A 31 15.48 -13.67 18.44
N PHE A 32 14.29 -13.42 17.89
CA PHE A 32 13.71 -12.08 17.81
C PHE A 32 12.74 -11.76 18.96
N ASN A 33 12.52 -12.70 19.89
CA ASN A 33 11.54 -12.59 21.00
C ASN A 33 10.12 -12.23 20.52
N ILE A 34 9.70 -12.87 19.42
CA ILE A 34 8.39 -12.66 18.80
C ILE A 34 7.54 -13.92 19.00
N SER A 35 6.21 -13.76 19.10
CA SER A 35 5.30 -14.89 19.04
C SER A 35 5.42 -15.65 17.71
N ARG A 36 5.21 -16.98 17.75
CA ARG A 36 5.20 -17.82 16.56
C ARG A 36 4.20 -17.33 15.52
N ASP A 37 3.01 -16.92 15.95
CA ASP A 37 1.95 -16.44 15.07
C ASP A 37 2.34 -15.17 14.31
N SER A 38 3.15 -14.31 14.93
CA SER A 38 3.68 -13.12 14.27
C SER A 38 4.78 -13.47 13.27
N VAL A 39 5.63 -14.47 13.53
CA VAL A 39 6.58 -15.00 12.54
C VAL A 39 5.84 -15.61 11.34
N ASP A 40 4.76 -16.36 11.59
CA ASP A 40 3.91 -16.91 10.53
C ASP A 40 3.26 -15.79 9.68
N LYS A 41 2.78 -14.72 10.30
CA LYS A 41 2.29 -13.53 9.59
C LYS A 41 3.39 -12.82 8.77
N ILE A 42 4.61 -12.72 9.32
CA ILE A 42 5.75 -12.09 8.64
C ILE A 42 6.16 -12.83 7.37
N LEU A 43 6.11 -14.17 7.41
CA LEU A 43 6.42 -15.02 6.27
C LEU A 43 5.28 -15.03 5.24
N ALA A 44 4.02 -14.97 5.69
CA ALA A 44 2.86 -14.97 4.80
C ALA A 44 2.64 -13.65 4.03
N PHE A 45 2.98 -12.51 4.64
CA PHE A 45 2.71 -11.19 4.07
C PHE A 45 3.99 -10.39 3.87
N SER A 46 4.19 -9.82 2.68
CA SER A 46 5.36 -8.98 2.35
C SER A 46 5.41 -7.69 3.18
N VAL A 47 4.26 -7.12 3.52
CA VAL A 47 4.06 -5.88 4.28
C VAL A 47 3.14 -6.17 5.47
N PRO A 48 3.41 -5.60 6.67
CA PRO A 48 2.55 -5.80 7.83
C PRO A 48 1.07 -5.49 7.54
N PRO A 49 0.13 -6.32 8.01
CA PRO A 49 -1.30 -6.13 7.80
C PRO A 49 -1.76 -4.84 8.50
N GLY A 50 -2.04 -3.81 7.70
CA GLY A 50 -2.38 -2.47 8.16
C GLY A 50 -1.98 -1.38 7.15
N TYR A 51 -0.93 -1.63 6.37
CA TYR A 51 -0.41 -0.69 5.34
C TYR A 51 -0.90 -1.00 3.92
N ARG A 52 -1.73 -2.02 3.73
CA ARG A 52 -2.24 -2.39 2.41
C ARG A 52 -3.50 -1.57 2.10
N ARG A 53 -3.45 -0.74 1.05
CA ARG A 53 -4.64 -0.03 0.55
C ARG A 53 -5.68 -1.05 0.10
N GLN A 54 -6.85 -1.04 0.74
CA GLN A 54 -8.00 -1.84 0.30
C GLN A 54 -8.69 -1.23 -0.93
N ARG A 55 -8.51 0.07 -1.14
CA ARG A 55 -9.16 0.82 -2.22
C ARG A 55 -8.12 1.21 -3.29
N PRO A 56 -8.49 1.15 -4.58
CA PRO A 56 -7.63 1.64 -5.65
C PRO A 56 -7.34 3.14 -5.45
N ILE A 57 -6.21 3.58 -6.00
CA ILE A 57 -5.78 4.98 -5.94
C ILE A 57 -6.86 5.84 -6.59
N LYS A 58 -7.54 6.69 -5.82
CA LYS A 58 -8.47 7.67 -6.39
C LYS A 58 -7.67 8.65 -7.26
N GLY A 59 -7.92 8.63 -8.56
CA GLY A 59 -7.38 9.63 -9.48
C GLY A 59 -7.86 11.05 -9.11
N PRO A 60 -7.13 12.10 -9.55
CA PRO A 60 -7.54 13.47 -9.32
C PRO A 60 -8.94 13.72 -9.88
N LYS A 61 -9.78 14.45 -9.15
CA LYS A 61 -11.12 14.81 -9.63
C LYS A 61 -10.97 15.68 -10.88
N ARG A 62 -11.20 15.09 -12.07
CA ARG A 62 -11.21 15.84 -13.33
C ARG A 62 -12.32 16.88 -13.24
N LYS A 63 -11.95 18.17 -13.11
CA LYS A 63 -12.89 19.27 -13.34
C LYS A 63 -13.31 19.17 -14.80
N ARG A 64 -14.61 19.07 -15.08
CA ARG A 64 -15.13 19.16 -16.46
C ARG A 64 -14.67 20.51 -17.02
N ARG A 65 -13.66 20.51 -17.88
CA ARG A 65 -13.42 21.66 -18.76
C ARG A 65 -14.64 21.69 -19.68
N ARG A 66 -15.52 22.69 -19.52
CA ARG A 66 -16.53 23.00 -20.52
C ARG A 66 -15.74 23.46 -21.75
N PHE A 67 -15.55 22.57 -22.71
CA PHE A 67 -15.17 23.01 -24.04
C PHE A 67 -16.34 23.86 -24.55
N PRO A 68 -16.12 25.12 -24.95
CA PRO A 68 -17.18 25.88 -25.61
C PRO A 68 -17.53 25.13 -26.90
N PRO A 69 -18.82 24.94 -27.22
CA PRO A 69 -19.20 24.37 -28.50
C PRO A 69 -18.68 25.31 -29.60
N SER A 70 -17.94 24.73 -30.53
CA SER A 70 -17.50 25.37 -31.77
C SER A 70 -18.72 25.66 -32.64
N SER A 71 -19.48 26.71 -32.31
CA SER A 71 -20.58 27.18 -33.14
C SER A 71 -20.94 28.62 -32.78
N ARG A 72 -20.06 29.57 -33.12
CA ARG A 72 -20.42 30.99 -33.27
C ARG A 72 -19.62 31.63 -34.39
N LEU A 73 -19.76 31.13 -35.60
CA LEU A 73 -19.24 31.81 -36.80
C LEU A 73 -20.27 31.98 -37.92
N SER A 74 -21.53 31.54 -37.75
CA SER A 74 -22.58 31.72 -38.76
C SER A 74 -23.50 32.92 -38.53
N ASP A 75 -23.65 33.45 -37.31
CA ASP A 75 -24.82 34.29 -37.01
C ASP A 75 -24.56 35.82 -37.02
N LEU A 76 -23.39 36.28 -37.51
CA LEU A 76 -23.07 37.72 -37.57
C LEU A 76 -23.13 38.35 -38.96
N ARG A 77 -23.75 37.70 -39.95
CA ARG A 77 -24.03 38.33 -41.25
C ARG A 77 -25.45 38.00 -41.67
N CYS A 78 -26.37 38.92 -41.34
CA CYS A 78 -27.63 39.23 -42.03
C CYS A 78 -28.58 39.98 -41.06
N ARG A 79 -28.19 41.18 -40.64
CA ARG A 79 -29.14 42.26 -40.34
C ARG A 79 -28.97 43.29 -41.45
N ALA A 80 -29.65 43.02 -42.57
CA ALA A 80 -30.01 44.03 -43.55
C ALA A 80 -31.39 44.58 -43.15
#